data_AF-A0A7S0MRC4-F1
#
_entry.id   AF-A0A7S0MRC4-F1
#
_cell.length_a   1.000
_cell.length_b   1.000
_cell.length_c   1.000
_cell.angle_alpha   90.00
_cell.angle_beta   90.00
_cell.angle_gamma   90.00
#
_symmetry.space_group_name_H-M   'P 1'
#
loop_
_entity.id
_entity.type
_entity.pdbx_description
1 polymer ?
#
loop_
_entity_poly.entity_id
_entity_poly.type
_entity_poly.pdbx_seq_one_letter_code
_entity_poly.pdbx_strand_id
1 'polypeptide(L)'
;ALYGRNQGSLWARTYARLCLAAVPRGGGNGDAIRLEILDIMRRHGIKEGHRPGIEDRFLEDWHQKLHTNCAPDDIVIAEAYIKFLESNNPDAYWGHLKANGLSWEYMCAIGGGKGAANSGVDGMRATPLFLPQLLGDIKHLRWTLMQVHGGADLDFLIAKAMGGLDAELQGILREIQSNRHEWWIPGKVTEARRKLAGYLENAHGHRDALMLDVSLDAWFKLGVEKTDFGKLSGDDLLEVAALTLENVALSYGGEYWGCLRLLQKVKARGDKWSEGGARLLKAAIERTALALQAHMDGLHRHVQPKAERLGAEMKADPAYLANFGEEVVRGLPSFVLSQLLAALDPMARKAGNMGA
;
A
#
# COMPACT_ATOMS: atom_id res chain seq x y z
N ALA A 1 -22.12 3.39 11.40
CA ALA A 1 -20.95 3.24 10.52
C ALA A 1 -20.92 4.30 9.42
N LEU A 2 -19.74 4.82 9.08
CA LEU A 2 -19.50 5.77 7.96
C LEU A 2 -20.04 5.27 6.61
N TYR A 3 -20.12 3.94 6.45
CA TYR A 3 -20.62 3.26 5.26
C TYR A 3 -22.11 2.95 5.31
N GLY A 4 -22.70 2.77 6.49
CA GLY A 4 -24.14 2.52 6.67
C GLY A 4 -25.01 3.79 6.77
N ARG A 5 -24.55 4.83 7.49
CA ARG A 5 -25.37 6.06 7.72
C ARG A 5 -25.21 7.14 6.65
N ASN A 6 -24.12 7.14 5.89
CA ASN A 6 -23.79 8.17 4.89
C ASN A 6 -23.71 7.60 3.46
N GLN A 7 -24.50 6.56 3.15
CA GLN A 7 -24.49 5.91 1.82
C GLN A 7 -24.67 6.89 0.64
N GLY A 8 -25.33 8.02 0.85
CA GLY A 8 -25.61 9.03 -0.18
C GLY A 8 -24.54 10.10 -0.40
N SER A 9 -23.49 10.20 0.44
CA SER A 9 -22.47 11.25 0.32
C SER A 9 -21.12 10.69 -0.13
N LEU A 10 -20.82 10.84 -1.43
CA LEU A 10 -19.52 10.53 -2.04
C LEU A 10 -18.38 11.12 -1.20
N TRP A 11 -18.47 12.41 -0.88
CA TRP A 11 -17.41 13.15 -0.18
C TRP A 11 -17.19 12.69 1.26
N ALA A 12 -18.24 12.33 1.99
CA ALA A 12 -18.09 11.79 3.34
C ALA A 12 -17.29 10.47 3.33
N ARG A 13 -17.57 9.60 2.36
CA ARG A 13 -16.81 8.35 2.16
C ARG A 13 -15.37 8.66 1.75
N THR A 14 -15.17 9.55 0.78
CA THR A 14 -13.83 9.92 0.29
C THR A 14 -12.95 10.45 1.42
N TYR A 15 -13.40 11.43 2.20
CA TYR A 15 -12.59 11.98 3.29
C TYR A 15 -12.34 10.98 4.40
N ALA A 16 -13.34 10.20 4.79
CA ALA A 16 -13.13 9.19 5.81
C ALA A 16 -12.10 8.14 5.39
N ARG A 17 -12.13 7.69 4.13
CA ARG A 17 -11.11 6.78 3.60
C ARG A 17 -9.73 7.42 3.61
N LEU A 18 -9.61 8.66 3.15
CA LEU A 18 -8.34 9.40 3.18
C LEU A 18 -7.80 9.55 4.60
N CYS A 19 -8.65 9.89 5.57
CA CYS A 19 -8.27 9.97 6.97
C CYS A 19 -7.83 8.60 7.50
N LEU A 20 -8.62 7.54 7.29
CA LEU A 20 -8.30 6.18 7.73
C LEU A 20 -7.06 5.60 7.03
N ALA A 21 -6.74 6.07 5.82
CA ALA A 21 -5.51 5.75 5.12
C ALA A 21 -4.28 6.38 5.79
N ALA A 22 -4.45 7.56 6.39
CA ALA A 22 -3.41 8.29 7.11
C ALA A 22 -3.31 7.94 8.60
N VAL A 23 -4.33 7.29 9.18
CA VAL A 23 -4.29 6.84 10.58
C VAL A 23 -3.26 5.71 10.71
N PRO A 24 -2.23 5.86 11.57
CA PRO A 24 -1.33 4.77 11.90
C PRO A 24 -2.16 3.62 12.49
N ARG A 25 -2.07 2.42 11.92
CA ARG A 25 -3.00 1.33 12.23
C ARG A 25 -2.55 0.46 13.43
N GLY A 26 -1.81 1.07 14.36
CA GLY A 26 -1.05 0.42 15.45
C GLY A 26 0.36 0.03 14.98
N GLY A 27 1.41 0.01 15.80
CA GLY A 27 1.55 0.45 17.20
C GLY A 27 2.11 1.87 17.32
N GLY A 28 1.52 2.67 18.21
CA GLY A 28 2.04 3.98 18.59
C GLY A 28 3.30 3.79 19.43
N ASN A 29 4.46 3.75 18.77
CA ASN A 29 5.77 4.02 19.35
C ASN A 29 6.82 3.80 18.25
N GLY A 30 7.03 4.77 17.35
CA GLY A 30 8.28 4.79 16.57
C GLY A 30 9.51 4.75 17.49
N ASP A 31 9.35 5.27 18.72
CA ASP A 31 10.32 5.14 19.81
C ASP A 31 10.47 3.71 20.34
N ALA A 32 9.52 2.79 20.18
CA ALA A 32 9.69 1.41 20.64
C ALA A 32 10.78 0.71 19.86
N ILE A 33 10.88 0.91 18.54
CA ILE A 33 11.96 0.30 17.74
C ILE A 33 13.32 0.81 18.21
N ARG A 34 13.43 2.13 18.40
CA ARG A 34 14.66 2.80 18.85
C ARG A 34 15.07 2.37 20.25
N LEU A 35 14.13 2.40 21.19
CA LEU A 35 14.35 1.98 22.58
C LEU A 35 14.60 0.48 22.69
N GLU A 36 13.99 -0.34 21.83
CA GLU A 36 14.14 -1.78 21.88
C GLU A 36 15.51 -2.22 21.39
N ILE A 37 16.00 -1.74 20.24
CA ILE A 37 17.36 -2.08 19.81
C ILE A 37 18.40 -1.58 20.83
N LEU A 38 18.15 -0.42 21.43
CA LEU A 38 18.96 0.13 22.50
C LEU A 38 18.95 -0.75 23.76
N ASP A 39 17.79 -1.22 24.19
CA ASP A 39 17.64 -2.12 25.33
C ASP A 39 18.29 -3.48 25.06
N ILE A 40 18.22 -3.99 23.83
CA ILE A 40 18.95 -5.20 23.40
C ILE A 40 20.45 -4.99 23.54
N MET A 41 20.99 -3.88 23.00
CA MET A 41 22.41 -3.54 23.13
C MET A 41 22.83 -3.49 24.61
N ARG A 42 22.04 -2.85 25.46
CA ARG A 42 22.32 -2.73 26.89
C ARG A 42 22.24 -4.06 27.64
N ARG A 43 21.25 -4.88 27.34
CA ARG A 43 21.02 -6.20 27.96
C ARG A 43 22.15 -7.17 27.69
N HIS A 44 22.73 -7.09 26.50
CA HIS A 44 23.82 -7.97 26.07
C HIS A 44 25.21 -7.34 26.19
N GLY A 45 25.31 -6.16 26.81
CA GLY A 45 26.58 -5.49 27.06
C GLY A 45 27.30 -5.05 25.77
N ILE A 46 26.56 -4.75 24.71
CA ILE A 46 27.08 -4.20 23.46
C ILE A 46 27.38 -2.71 23.67
N LYS A 47 28.52 -2.26 23.12
CA LYS A 47 29.00 -0.89 23.23
C LYS A 47 27.98 0.09 22.63
N GLU A 48 27.66 1.13 23.39
CA GLU A 48 26.75 2.22 23.01
C GLU A 48 27.47 3.55 23.29
N GLY A 49 27.94 4.25 22.25
CA GLY A 49 28.68 5.49 22.39
C GLY A 49 29.92 5.33 23.30
N HIS A 50 29.91 6.03 24.44
CA HIS A 50 31.03 6.00 25.41
C HIS A 50 30.96 4.85 26.41
N ARG A 51 29.89 4.05 26.41
CA ARG A 51 29.73 2.95 27.37
C ARG A 51 30.61 1.76 26.97
N PRO A 52 31.46 1.21 27.86
CA PRO A 52 32.28 0.04 27.55
C PRO A 52 31.40 -1.20 27.33
N GLY A 53 31.79 -2.07 26.39
CA GLY A 53 31.03 -3.26 26.01
C GLY A 53 31.65 -3.99 24.82
N ILE A 54 30.94 -4.99 24.30
CA ILE A 54 31.28 -5.71 23.08
C ILE A 54 31.24 -4.73 21.91
N GLU A 55 32.33 -4.63 21.15
CA GLU A 55 32.36 -3.79 19.96
C GLU A 55 31.64 -4.48 18.80
N ASP A 56 30.45 -4.01 18.48
CA ASP A 56 29.68 -4.42 17.30
C ASP A 56 29.30 -3.18 16.49
N ARG A 57 30.10 -2.90 15.46
CA ARG A 57 29.89 -1.75 14.58
C ARG A 57 28.60 -1.87 13.76
N PHE A 58 28.17 -3.09 13.44
CA PHE A 58 26.94 -3.30 12.67
C PHE A 58 25.71 -2.91 13.48
N LEU A 59 25.62 -3.37 14.74
CA LEU A 59 24.52 -2.99 15.63
C LEU A 59 24.53 -1.50 15.96
N GLU A 60 25.72 -0.89 16.09
CA GLU A 60 25.84 0.54 16.29
C GLU A 60 25.33 1.33 15.07
N ASP A 61 25.77 1.00 13.86
CA ASP A 61 25.31 1.65 12.63
C ASP A 61 23.80 1.41 12.41
N TRP A 62 23.29 0.21 12.70
CA TRP A 62 21.86 -0.09 12.58
C TRP A 62 21.02 0.71 13.58
N HIS A 63 21.47 0.80 14.84
CA HIS A 63 20.82 1.62 15.86
C HIS A 63 20.75 3.10 15.45
N GLN A 64 21.84 3.67 14.92
CA GLN A 64 21.84 5.05 14.41
C GLN A 64 20.89 5.23 13.23
N LYS A 65 20.83 4.26 12.32
CA LYS A 65 19.88 4.24 11.22
C LYS A 65 18.43 4.21 11.73
N LEU A 66 18.08 3.33 12.67
CA LEU A 66 16.72 3.25 13.23
C LEU A 66 16.32 4.53 13.98
N HIS A 67 17.28 5.23 14.58
CA HIS A 67 17.07 6.56 15.15
C HIS A 67 16.73 7.61 14.10
N THR A 68 17.45 7.62 12.98
CA THR A 68 17.37 8.69 11.97
C THR A 68 16.31 8.42 10.89
N ASN A 69 16.23 7.18 10.41
CA ASN A 69 15.35 6.74 9.33
C ASN A 69 15.02 5.24 9.44
N CYS A 70 14.00 4.96 10.25
CA CYS A 70 13.38 3.64 10.33
C CYS A 70 12.42 3.42 9.14
N ALA A 71 12.61 2.34 8.38
CA ALA A 71 11.91 2.06 7.14
C ALA A 71 11.52 0.57 7.03
N PRO A 72 10.59 0.19 6.12
CA PRO A 72 10.23 -1.21 5.91
C PRO A 72 11.41 -2.14 5.60
N ASP A 73 12.47 -1.61 4.97
CA ASP A 73 13.73 -2.34 4.69
C ASP A 73 14.38 -2.90 5.97
N ASP A 74 14.14 -2.30 7.14
CA ASP A 74 14.65 -2.78 8.43
C ASP A 74 14.06 -4.14 8.84
N ILE A 75 12.88 -4.50 8.34
CA ILE A 75 12.32 -5.85 8.51
C ILE A 75 13.20 -6.86 7.80
N VAL A 76 13.65 -6.55 6.59
CA VAL A 76 14.51 -7.42 5.77
C VAL A 76 15.91 -7.54 6.39
N ILE A 77 16.45 -6.44 6.94
CA ILE A 77 17.72 -6.45 7.68
C ILE A 77 17.61 -7.35 8.92
N ALA A 78 16.52 -7.25 9.69
CA ALA A 78 16.28 -8.10 10.86
C ALA A 78 16.15 -9.58 10.46
N GLU A 79 15.47 -9.90 9.36
CA GLU A 79 15.35 -11.27 8.83
C GLU A 79 16.69 -11.85 8.38
N ALA A 80 17.48 -11.05 7.65
CA ALA A 80 18.81 -11.45 7.23
C ALA A 80 19.68 -11.74 8.46
N TYR A 81 19.61 -10.90 9.49
CA TYR A 81 20.38 -11.10 10.72
C TYR A 81 19.92 -12.34 11.49
N ILE A 82 18.61 -12.61 11.58
CA ILE A 82 18.09 -13.85 12.17
C ILE A 82 18.64 -15.08 11.44
N LYS A 83 18.62 -15.08 10.10
CA LYS A 83 19.18 -16.19 9.31
C LYS A 83 20.66 -16.41 9.58
N PHE A 84 21.42 -15.32 9.74
CA PHE A 84 22.82 -15.39 10.13
C PHE A 84 23.01 -15.96 11.53
N LEU A 85 22.24 -15.49 12.51
CA LEU A 85 22.31 -15.97 13.89
C LEU A 85 21.88 -17.44 14.03
N GLU A 86 20.99 -17.93 13.16
CA GLU A 86 20.58 -19.35 13.13
C GLU A 86 21.60 -20.27 12.46
N SER A 87 22.35 -19.76 11.47
CA SER A 87 23.22 -20.58 10.62
C SER A 87 24.72 -20.39 10.86
N ASN A 88 25.12 -19.31 11.53
CA ASN A 88 26.50 -18.81 11.56
C ASN A 88 27.13 -18.68 10.15
N ASN A 89 26.31 -18.48 9.12
CA ASN A 89 26.76 -18.38 7.74
C ASN A 89 26.54 -16.95 7.21
N PRO A 90 27.61 -16.15 7.01
CA PRO A 90 27.52 -14.82 6.44
C PRO A 90 26.83 -14.78 5.08
N ASP A 91 26.94 -15.84 4.26
CA ASP A 91 26.29 -15.90 2.96
C ASP A 91 24.76 -15.95 3.08
N ALA A 92 24.23 -16.48 4.19
CA ALA A 92 22.79 -16.48 4.45
C ALA A 92 22.27 -15.05 4.71
N TYR A 93 23.07 -14.20 5.35
CA TYR A 93 22.77 -12.77 5.52
C TYR A 93 22.73 -12.06 4.17
N TRP A 94 23.83 -12.11 3.43
CA TRP A 94 23.98 -11.42 2.15
C TRP A 94 23.04 -11.94 1.08
N GLY A 95 22.82 -13.26 1.05
CA GLY A 95 21.87 -13.90 0.16
C GLY A 95 20.44 -13.42 0.40
N HIS A 96 20.01 -13.29 1.67
CA HIS A 96 18.67 -12.79 1.99
C HIS A 96 18.48 -11.33 1.61
N LEU A 97 19.47 -10.48 1.89
CA LEU A 97 19.42 -9.06 1.49
C LEU A 97 19.35 -8.91 -0.02
N LYS A 98 20.22 -9.60 -0.76
CA LYS A 98 20.27 -9.55 -2.23
C LYS A 98 18.97 -10.06 -2.84
N ALA A 99 18.40 -11.14 -2.32
CA ALA A 99 17.12 -11.70 -2.78
C ALA A 99 15.95 -10.71 -2.60
N ASN A 100 16.06 -9.80 -1.64
CA ASN A 100 15.06 -8.77 -1.35
C ASN A 100 15.44 -7.38 -1.92
N GLY A 101 16.43 -7.31 -2.81
CA GLY A 101 16.80 -6.08 -3.52
C GLY A 101 17.64 -5.08 -2.73
N LEU A 102 18.21 -5.49 -1.59
CA LEU A 102 19.09 -4.66 -0.76
C LEU A 102 20.55 -4.96 -1.10
N SER A 103 21.20 -4.06 -1.85
CA SER A 103 22.64 -4.16 -2.15
C SER A 103 23.50 -3.55 -1.04
N TRP A 104 24.80 -3.88 -1.01
CA TRP A 104 25.75 -3.29 -0.07
C TRP A 104 25.86 -1.77 -0.27
N GLU A 105 25.91 -1.31 -1.52
CA GLU A 105 25.98 0.11 -1.87
C GLU A 105 24.74 0.85 -1.38
N TYR A 106 23.56 0.23 -1.51
CA TYR A 106 22.32 0.78 -0.98
C TYR A 106 22.37 0.85 0.55
N MET A 107 22.80 -0.21 1.23
CA MET A 107 22.93 -0.24 2.69
C MET A 107 23.88 0.82 3.25
N CYS A 108 25.01 1.06 2.56
CA CYS A 108 25.94 2.13 2.89
C CYS A 108 25.33 3.53 2.67
N ALA A 109 24.37 3.67 1.76
CA ALA A 109 23.75 4.94 1.40
C ALA A 109 22.52 5.32 2.25
N ILE A 110 21.81 4.35 2.84
CA ILE A 110 20.56 4.57 3.61
C ILE A 110 20.75 5.07 5.06
N GLY A 111 21.92 5.61 5.40
CA GLY A 111 22.25 6.19 6.71
C GLY A 111 21.39 7.38 7.12
N GLY A 112 20.68 7.98 6.17
CA GLY A 112 19.54 8.85 6.46
C GLY A 112 18.48 8.68 5.36
N GLY A 113 17.23 9.02 5.68
CA GLY A 113 16.09 8.72 4.82
C GLY A 113 16.02 9.43 3.49
N LYS A 114 14.92 9.24 2.77
CA LYS A 114 14.60 10.07 1.59
C LYS A 114 14.53 11.53 2.05
N GLY A 115 15.56 12.31 1.68
CA GLY A 115 15.84 13.67 2.17
C GLY A 115 17.22 13.86 2.81
N ALA A 116 17.99 12.79 3.02
CA ALA A 116 19.24 12.79 3.77
C ALA A 116 20.52 12.99 2.95
N ALA A 117 20.40 13.45 1.70
CA ALA A 117 21.55 14.04 1.00
C ALA A 117 22.19 15.19 1.82
N ASN A 118 21.51 15.70 2.86
CA ASN A 118 21.95 16.80 3.72
C ASN A 118 22.15 16.45 5.21
N SER A 119 22.12 15.17 5.64
CA SER A 119 22.23 14.82 7.07
C SER A 119 23.64 14.48 7.57
N GLY A 120 24.57 14.14 6.67
CA GLY A 120 25.97 13.83 7.01
C GLY A 120 26.18 12.54 7.83
N VAL A 121 25.19 11.66 7.94
CA VAL A 121 25.28 10.39 8.69
C VAL A 121 25.61 9.24 7.74
N ASP A 122 26.69 8.52 8.02
CA ASP A 122 27.09 7.33 7.26
C ASP A 122 26.06 6.19 7.43
N GLY A 123 25.82 5.40 6.37
CA GLY A 123 24.96 4.21 6.44
C GLY A 123 25.60 3.01 7.11
N MET A 124 25.10 1.81 6.81
CA MET A 124 25.61 0.58 7.41
C MET A 124 26.98 0.24 6.80
N ARG A 125 28.07 0.32 7.59
CA ARG A 125 29.45 0.15 7.10
C ARG A 125 30.11 -1.14 7.55
N ALA A 126 29.47 -1.90 8.44
CA ALA A 126 30.01 -3.12 8.98
C ALA A 126 29.15 -4.34 8.66
N THR A 127 29.80 -5.49 8.65
CA THR A 127 29.13 -6.78 8.56
C THR A 127 28.65 -7.22 9.96
N PRO A 128 27.54 -7.96 10.06
CA PRO A 128 27.01 -8.40 11.35
C PRO A 128 27.97 -9.35 12.07
N LEU A 129 28.10 -9.19 13.39
CA LEU A 129 28.84 -10.10 14.25
C LEU A 129 27.95 -11.27 14.68
N PHE A 130 28.52 -12.47 14.75
CA PHE A 130 27.79 -13.65 15.20
C PHE A 130 27.62 -13.64 16.72
N LEU A 131 26.44 -13.25 17.17
CA LEU A 131 26.07 -13.15 18.58
C LEU A 131 24.78 -13.95 18.82
N PRO A 132 24.85 -15.30 18.93
CA PRO A 132 23.67 -16.18 18.95
C PRO A 132 22.71 -15.88 20.11
N GLN A 133 23.20 -15.31 21.21
CA GLN A 133 22.38 -14.86 22.34
C GLN A 133 21.38 -13.77 21.96
N LEU A 134 21.60 -13.04 20.86
CA LEU A 134 20.67 -12.01 20.37
C LEU A 134 19.47 -12.60 19.62
N LEU A 135 19.48 -13.88 19.25
CA LEU A 135 18.48 -14.45 18.34
C LEU A 135 17.03 -14.22 18.79
N GLY A 136 16.73 -14.46 20.06
CA GLY A 136 15.38 -14.25 20.60
C GLY A 136 14.97 -12.77 20.57
N ASP A 137 15.91 -11.90 20.89
CA ASP A 137 15.71 -10.45 20.93
C ASP A 137 15.57 -9.83 19.55
N ILE A 138 16.34 -10.27 18.56
CA ILE A 138 16.19 -9.82 17.17
C ILE A 138 14.89 -10.35 16.56
N LYS A 139 14.44 -11.56 16.94
CA LYS A 139 13.09 -12.06 16.56
C LYS A 139 11.98 -11.16 17.12
N HIS A 140 12.13 -10.70 18.36
CA HIS A 140 11.18 -9.76 18.96
C HIS A 140 11.28 -8.37 18.30
N LEU A 141 12.49 -7.86 18.03
CA LEU A 141 12.69 -6.58 17.33
C LEU A 141 12.12 -6.62 15.91
N ARG A 142 12.28 -7.73 15.18
CA ARG A 142 11.61 -7.96 13.90
C ARG A 142 10.08 -7.89 14.06
N TRP A 143 9.54 -8.52 15.09
CA TRP A 143 8.11 -8.43 15.38
C TRP A 143 7.68 -6.99 15.64
N THR A 144 8.42 -6.21 16.43
CA THR A 144 8.14 -4.79 16.68
C THR A 144 8.28 -3.94 15.42
N LEU A 145 9.31 -4.16 14.60
CA LEU A 145 9.49 -3.54 13.28
C LEU A 145 8.27 -3.83 12.38
N MET A 146 7.80 -5.08 12.37
CA MET A 146 6.55 -5.45 11.70
C MET A 146 5.32 -4.81 12.36
N GLN A 147 5.27 -4.58 13.68
CA GLN A 147 4.13 -3.89 14.30
C GLN A 147 4.08 -2.40 13.99
N VAL A 148 5.23 -1.72 13.90
CA VAL A 148 5.29 -0.26 13.69
C VAL A 148 5.24 0.10 12.21
N HIS A 149 5.95 -0.65 11.35
CA HIS A 149 5.83 -0.49 9.90
C HIS A 149 4.64 -1.26 9.33
N GLY A 150 4.05 -2.18 10.08
CA GLY A 150 2.89 -2.97 9.66
C GLY A 150 1.53 -2.31 9.82
N GLY A 151 1.47 -1.01 10.14
CA GLY A 151 0.31 -0.20 9.80
C GLY A 151 0.01 -0.18 8.28
N ALA A 152 1.00 -0.57 7.46
CA ALA A 152 0.88 -0.91 6.04
C ALA A 152 0.89 -2.43 5.76
N ASP A 153 1.04 -3.27 6.78
CA ASP A 153 1.07 -4.73 6.67
C ASP A 153 -0.35 -5.26 6.67
N LEU A 154 -0.75 -5.71 5.50
CA LEU A 154 -2.01 -6.38 5.27
C LEU A 154 -2.19 -7.56 6.24
N ASP A 155 -1.11 -8.23 6.66
CA ASP A 155 -1.17 -9.40 7.55
C ASP A 155 -1.64 -9.05 8.95
N PHE A 156 -1.17 -7.93 9.50
CA PHE A 156 -1.59 -7.46 10.81
C PHE A 156 -3.09 -7.13 10.83
N LEU A 157 -3.58 -6.46 9.79
CA LEU A 157 -4.98 -6.06 9.69
C LEU A 157 -5.91 -7.24 9.46
N ILE A 158 -5.44 -8.23 8.69
CA ILE A 158 -6.15 -9.50 8.54
C ILE A 158 -6.28 -10.15 9.91
N ALA A 159 -5.17 -10.31 10.65
CA ALA A 159 -5.19 -10.93 11.97
C ALA A 159 -6.10 -10.20 12.97
N LYS A 160 -6.12 -8.85 12.96
CA LYS A 160 -7.00 -8.06 13.82
C LYS A 160 -8.47 -8.17 13.46
N ALA A 161 -8.80 -8.20 12.16
CA ALA A 161 -10.17 -8.29 11.72
C ALA A 161 -10.77 -9.69 11.90
N MET A 162 -9.97 -10.77 11.93
CA MET A 162 -10.46 -12.16 11.98
C MET A 162 -11.54 -12.41 13.05
N GLY A 163 -11.40 -11.80 14.23
CA GLY A 163 -12.26 -12.05 15.40
C GLY A 163 -13.75 -11.70 15.27
N GLY A 164 -14.20 -11.17 14.13
CA GLY A 164 -15.60 -10.85 13.86
C GLY A 164 -16.08 -11.16 12.44
N LEU A 165 -15.31 -11.93 11.67
CA LEU A 165 -15.63 -12.30 10.28
C LEU A 165 -16.06 -13.76 10.20
N ASP A 166 -16.93 -14.09 9.24
CA ASP A 166 -17.31 -15.47 8.95
C ASP A 166 -16.13 -16.32 8.42
N ALA A 167 -16.28 -17.65 8.48
CA ALA A 167 -15.23 -18.59 8.12
C ALA A 167 -14.81 -18.50 6.64
N GLU A 168 -15.74 -18.13 5.76
CA GLU A 168 -15.47 -18.02 4.33
C GLU A 168 -14.56 -16.82 4.03
N LEU A 169 -14.90 -15.66 4.59
CA LEU A 169 -14.07 -14.46 4.49
C LEU A 169 -12.71 -14.65 5.16
N GLN A 170 -12.66 -15.31 6.32
CA GLN A 170 -11.37 -15.68 6.92
C GLN A 170 -10.52 -16.55 5.99
N GLY A 171 -11.12 -17.49 5.26
CA GLY A 171 -10.45 -18.32 4.27
C GLY A 171 -9.85 -17.50 3.12
N ILE A 172 -10.63 -16.59 2.54
CA ILE A 172 -10.17 -15.70 1.45
C ILE A 172 -9.01 -14.82 1.94
N LEU A 173 -9.11 -14.27 3.15
CA LEU A 173 -8.04 -13.44 3.70
C LEU A 173 -6.74 -14.24 3.86
N ARG A 174 -6.79 -15.47 4.38
CA ARG A 174 -5.60 -16.33 4.47
C ARG A 174 -4.99 -16.64 3.11
N GLU A 175 -5.83 -16.88 2.10
CA GLU A 175 -5.36 -17.09 0.72
C GLU A 175 -4.62 -15.87 0.18
N ILE A 176 -5.13 -14.66 0.44
CA ILE A 176 -4.44 -13.41 0.11
C ILE A 176 -3.10 -13.32 0.83
N GLN A 177 -3.03 -13.63 2.13
CA GLN A 177 -1.77 -13.58 2.90
C GLN A 177 -0.69 -14.50 2.31
N SER A 178 -1.07 -15.74 1.99
CA SER A 178 -0.15 -16.76 1.49
C SER A 178 0.34 -16.50 0.06
N ASN A 179 -0.46 -15.80 -0.75
CA ASN A 179 -0.20 -15.67 -2.18
C ASN A 179 -0.09 -14.21 -2.65
N ARG A 180 0.11 -13.25 -1.75
CA ARG A 180 -0.01 -11.79 -1.94
C ARG A 180 0.71 -11.16 -3.14
N HIS A 181 1.64 -11.87 -3.78
CA HIS A 181 2.41 -11.42 -4.94
C HIS A 181 1.95 -12.04 -6.26
N GLU A 182 1.00 -12.97 -6.21
CA GLU A 182 0.45 -13.62 -7.39
C GLU A 182 -0.48 -12.69 -8.18
N TRP A 183 -0.48 -12.85 -9.49
CA TRP A 183 -1.21 -11.98 -10.43
C TRP A 183 -2.74 -12.00 -10.24
N TRP A 184 -3.29 -13.08 -9.67
CA TRP A 184 -4.73 -13.26 -9.44
C TRP A 184 -5.22 -12.67 -8.10
N ILE A 185 -4.32 -12.22 -7.23
CA ILE A 185 -4.66 -11.64 -5.92
C ILE A 185 -5.60 -10.44 -6.00
N PRO A 186 -5.47 -9.48 -6.94
CA PRO A 186 -6.41 -8.38 -7.04
C PRO A 186 -7.89 -8.84 -7.14
N GLY A 187 -8.13 -9.98 -7.79
CA GLY A 187 -9.46 -10.62 -7.85
C GLY A 187 -9.98 -11.03 -6.47
N LYS A 188 -9.13 -11.72 -5.70
CA LYS A 188 -9.44 -12.15 -4.33
C LYS A 188 -9.60 -10.99 -3.36
N VAL A 189 -8.80 -9.94 -3.53
CA VAL A 189 -8.95 -8.70 -2.77
C VAL A 189 -10.34 -8.11 -3.00
N THR A 190 -10.79 -7.98 -4.25
CA THR A 190 -12.14 -7.49 -4.55
C THR A 190 -13.22 -8.41 -3.98
N GLU A 191 -13.02 -9.73 -4.01
CA GLU A 191 -13.94 -10.71 -3.39
C GLU A 191 -14.05 -10.51 -1.86
N ALA A 192 -12.91 -10.38 -1.17
CA ALA A 192 -12.88 -10.10 0.26
C ALA A 192 -13.56 -8.77 0.59
N ARG A 193 -13.29 -7.71 -0.19
CA ARG A 193 -13.90 -6.39 -0.02
C ARG A 193 -15.42 -6.41 -0.24
N ARG A 194 -15.92 -7.21 -1.19
CA ARG A 194 -17.36 -7.41 -1.42
C ARG A 194 -18.05 -8.02 -0.20
N LYS A 195 -17.45 -9.03 0.42
CA LYS A 195 -17.97 -9.62 1.66
C LYS A 195 -17.86 -8.66 2.83
N LEU A 196 -16.74 -7.94 2.96
CA LEU A 196 -16.53 -6.92 3.99
C LEU A 196 -17.59 -5.81 3.91
N ALA A 197 -18.04 -5.41 2.72
CA ALA A 197 -19.05 -4.37 2.56
C ALA A 197 -20.30 -4.61 3.42
N GLY A 198 -20.77 -5.86 3.53
CA GLY A 198 -21.90 -6.23 4.39
C GLY A 198 -21.65 -5.95 5.89
N TYR A 199 -20.41 -6.11 6.36
CA TYR A 199 -20.01 -5.80 7.74
C TYR A 199 -19.87 -4.29 7.98
N LEU A 200 -19.47 -3.53 6.96
CA LEU A 200 -19.28 -2.08 7.04
C LEU A 200 -20.59 -1.30 7.00
N GLU A 201 -21.60 -1.82 6.31
CA GLU A 201 -22.92 -1.21 6.18
C GLU A 201 -23.79 -1.38 7.43
N ASN A 202 -23.44 -2.33 8.30
CA ASN A 202 -24.15 -2.56 9.57
C ASN A 202 -24.08 -1.34 10.53
N ALA A 203 -25.15 -1.12 11.29
CA ALA A 203 -25.31 0.04 12.16
C ALA A 203 -24.17 0.19 13.20
N HIS A 204 -23.70 -0.94 13.74
CA HIS A 204 -22.61 -1.00 14.73
C HIS A 204 -21.21 -0.86 14.13
N GLY A 205 -21.02 -1.19 12.84
CA GLY A 205 -19.76 -1.08 12.10
C GLY A 205 -18.58 -1.86 12.70
N HIS A 206 -17.95 -2.73 11.93
CA HIS A 206 -16.76 -3.42 12.40
C HIS A 206 -15.50 -2.55 12.15
N ARG A 207 -14.95 -1.94 13.21
CA ARG A 207 -13.80 -1.02 13.12
C ARG A 207 -12.61 -1.66 12.41
N ASP A 208 -12.19 -2.85 12.83
CA ASP A 208 -11.00 -3.48 12.22
C ASP A 208 -11.26 -3.93 10.78
N ALA A 209 -12.48 -4.37 10.45
CA ALA A 209 -12.90 -4.63 9.08
C ALA A 209 -12.83 -3.37 8.20
N LEU A 210 -13.15 -2.19 8.75
CA LEU A 210 -13.03 -0.93 8.02
C LEU A 210 -11.57 -0.58 7.73
N MET A 211 -10.69 -0.75 8.72
CA MET A 211 -9.26 -0.52 8.55
C MET A 211 -8.67 -1.52 7.54
N LEU A 212 -9.10 -2.78 7.61
CA LEU A 212 -8.75 -3.82 6.65
C LEU A 212 -9.22 -3.47 5.24
N ASP A 213 -10.45 -2.99 5.04
CA ASP A 213 -10.95 -2.62 3.72
C ASP A 213 -10.14 -1.49 3.07
N VAL A 214 -9.71 -0.48 3.83
CA VAL A 214 -8.85 0.60 3.31
C VAL A 214 -7.47 0.06 2.91
N SER A 215 -6.91 -0.89 3.67
CA SER A 215 -5.61 -1.48 3.34
C SER A 215 -5.69 -2.47 2.18
N LEU A 216 -6.78 -3.24 2.07
CA LEU A 216 -7.05 -4.07 0.91
C LEU A 216 -7.15 -3.23 -0.36
N ASP A 217 -7.81 -2.07 -0.30
CA ASP A 217 -7.91 -1.11 -1.42
C ASP A 217 -6.53 -0.56 -1.84
N ALA A 218 -5.67 -0.25 -0.87
CA ALA A 218 -4.29 0.16 -1.14
C ALA A 218 -3.44 -0.98 -1.75
N TRP A 219 -3.60 -2.21 -1.25
CA TRP A 219 -2.91 -3.39 -1.79
C TRP A 219 -3.38 -3.73 -3.20
N PHE A 220 -4.68 -3.61 -3.47
CA PHE A 220 -5.26 -3.77 -4.79
C PHE A 220 -4.57 -2.83 -5.80
N LYS A 221 -4.46 -1.53 -5.46
CA LYS A 221 -3.79 -0.53 -6.30
C LYS A 221 -2.37 -0.96 -6.63
N LEU A 222 -1.57 -1.31 -5.62
CA LEU A 222 -0.17 -1.76 -5.81
C LEU A 222 -0.08 -3.03 -6.67
N GLY A 223 -1.04 -3.94 -6.55
CA GLY A 223 -1.10 -5.16 -7.36
C GLY A 223 -1.35 -4.85 -8.84
N VAL A 224 -2.32 -3.99 -9.13
CA VAL A 224 -2.69 -3.63 -10.51
C VAL A 224 -1.68 -2.69 -11.17
N GLU A 225 -1.04 -1.78 -10.41
CA GLU A 225 -0.01 -0.87 -10.95
C GLU A 225 1.24 -1.57 -11.46
N LYS A 226 1.49 -2.82 -11.05
CA LYS A 226 2.60 -3.63 -11.56
C LYS A 226 2.33 -4.18 -12.96
N THR A 227 1.09 -4.13 -13.43
CA THR A 227 0.70 -4.67 -14.73
C THR A 227 1.05 -3.69 -15.84
N ASP A 228 1.73 -4.19 -16.87
CA ASP A 228 2.02 -3.43 -18.10
C ASP A 228 0.79 -3.46 -19.02
N PHE A 229 -0.08 -2.46 -18.87
CA PHE A 229 -1.35 -2.37 -19.61
C PHE A 229 -1.15 -2.36 -21.14
N GLY A 230 -0.01 -1.88 -21.64
CA GLY A 230 0.27 -1.82 -23.07
C GLY A 230 0.45 -3.19 -23.74
N LYS A 231 0.71 -4.24 -22.96
CA LYS A 231 0.90 -5.62 -23.46
C LYS A 231 -0.33 -6.50 -23.36
N LEU A 232 -1.38 -6.02 -22.68
CA LEU A 232 -2.59 -6.80 -22.48
C LEU A 232 -3.46 -6.81 -23.74
N SER A 233 -4.19 -7.91 -23.94
CA SER A 233 -5.23 -7.97 -24.95
C SER A 233 -6.40 -7.04 -24.57
N GLY A 234 -7.26 -6.71 -25.52
CA GLY A 234 -8.45 -5.90 -25.23
C GLY A 234 -9.36 -6.57 -24.21
N ASP A 235 -9.48 -7.90 -24.27
CA ASP A 235 -10.28 -8.68 -23.32
C ASP A 235 -9.66 -8.63 -21.92
N ASP A 236 -8.35 -8.83 -21.80
CA ASP A 236 -7.65 -8.76 -20.50
C ASP A 236 -7.70 -7.34 -19.91
N LEU A 237 -7.53 -6.29 -20.73
CA LEU A 237 -7.70 -4.91 -20.29
C LEU A 237 -9.10 -4.65 -19.78
N LEU A 238 -10.12 -5.16 -20.48
CA LEU A 238 -11.51 -5.03 -20.07
C LEU A 238 -11.80 -5.77 -18.76
N GLU A 239 -11.20 -6.95 -18.55
CA GLU A 239 -11.27 -7.69 -17.28
C GLU A 239 -10.66 -6.86 -16.13
N VAL A 240 -9.44 -6.36 -16.29
CA VAL A 240 -8.75 -5.56 -15.28
C VAL A 240 -9.47 -4.23 -15.03
N ALA A 241 -10.00 -3.59 -16.07
CA ALA A 241 -10.81 -2.37 -15.95
C ALA A 241 -12.11 -2.63 -15.17
N ALA A 242 -12.81 -3.72 -15.44
CA ALA A 242 -14.02 -4.09 -14.72
C ALA A 242 -13.73 -4.41 -13.24
N LEU A 243 -12.66 -5.14 -12.97
CA LEU A 243 -12.21 -5.46 -11.62
C LEU A 243 -11.81 -4.19 -10.84
N THR A 244 -11.08 -3.28 -11.48
CA THR A 244 -10.66 -2.00 -10.88
C THR A 244 -11.86 -1.09 -10.64
N LEU A 245 -12.82 -1.04 -11.57
CA LEU A 245 -14.05 -0.28 -11.41
C LEU A 245 -14.91 -0.83 -10.27
N GLU A 246 -14.98 -2.15 -10.08
CA GLU A 246 -15.65 -2.75 -8.92
C GLU A 246 -14.97 -2.33 -7.61
N ASN A 247 -13.63 -2.39 -7.56
CA ASN A 247 -12.86 -1.94 -6.40
C ASN A 247 -13.10 -0.45 -6.07
N VAL A 248 -13.17 0.41 -7.08
CA VAL A 248 -13.53 1.84 -6.93
C VAL A 248 -14.98 2.01 -6.46
N ALA A 249 -15.92 1.23 -7.00
CA ALA A 249 -17.32 1.28 -6.61
C ALA A 249 -17.54 0.84 -5.15
N LEU A 250 -16.80 -0.16 -4.67
CA LEU A 250 -16.80 -0.57 -3.26
C LEU A 250 -16.31 0.55 -2.34
N SER A 251 -15.29 1.31 -2.76
CA SER A 251 -14.76 2.44 -1.98
C SER A 251 -15.73 3.62 -1.93
N TYR A 252 -16.23 4.07 -3.09
CA TYR A 252 -16.88 5.37 -3.22
C TYR A 252 -18.38 5.32 -3.51
N GLY A 253 -18.90 4.17 -3.96
CA GLY A 253 -20.32 3.98 -4.26
C GLY A 253 -20.86 4.88 -5.37
N GLY A 254 -22.14 5.25 -5.27
CA GLY A 254 -22.77 6.21 -6.17
C GLY A 254 -22.74 5.80 -7.65
N GLU A 255 -22.35 6.75 -8.52
CA GLU A 255 -22.34 6.59 -9.97
C GLU A 255 -21.40 5.47 -10.45
N TYR A 256 -20.38 5.10 -9.68
CA TYR A 256 -19.48 4.00 -10.01
C TYR A 256 -20.20 2.65 -10.09
N TRP A 257 -21.25 2.43 -9.28
CA TRP A 257 -22.09 1.23 -9.43
C TRP A 257 -22.87 1.23 -10.74
N GLY A 258 -23.29 2.40 -11.22
CA GLY A 258 -23.93 2.57 -12.53
C GLY A 258 -22.97 2.28 -13.67
N CYS A 259 -21.75 2.81 -13.58
CA CYS A 259 -20.67 2.54 -14.53
C CYS A 259 -20.31 1.05 -14.56
N LEU A 260 -20.16 0.40 -13.40
CA LEU A 260 -19.84 -1.01 -13.30
C LEU A 260 -20.90 -1.89 -13.97
N ARG A 261 -22.19 -1.62 -13.68
CA ARG A 261 -23.30 -2.36 -14.31
C ARG A 261 -23.30 -2.23 -15.82
N LEU A 262 -23.01 -1.03 -16.35
CA LEU A 262 -22.94 -0.81 -17.79
C LEU A 262 -21.75 -1.58 -18.40
N LEU A 263 -20.55 -1.46 -17.80
CA LEU A 263 -19.36 -2.13 -18.29
C LEU A 263 -19.51 -3.66 -18.27
N GLN A 264 -20.05 -4.23 -17.18
CA GLN A 264 -20.31 -5.67 -17.11
C GLN A 264 -21.33 -6.15 -18.14
N LYS A 265 -22.40 -5.37 -18.40
CA LYS A 265 -23.36 -5.69 -19.47
C LYS A 265 -22.70 -5.72 -20.84
N VAL A 266 -21.80 -4.78 -21.13
CA VAL A 266 -21.06 -4.76 -22.40
C VAL A 266 -20.08 -5.92 -22.48
N LYS A 267 -19.33 -6.17 -21.41
CA LYS A 267 -18.36 -7.25 -21.28
C LYS A 267 -18.99 -8.63 -21.51
N ALA A 268 -20.20 -8.85 -21.00
CA ALA A 268 -20.92 -10.12 -21.16
C ALA A 268 -21.41 -10.39 -22.60
N ARG A 269 -21.30 -9.41 -23.51
CA ARG A 269 -21.70 -9.58 -24.91
C ARG A 269 -20.64 -10.36 -25.68
N GLY A 270 -21.08 -11.33 -26.49
CA GLY A 270 -20.20 -12.03 -27.44
C GLY A 270 -19.68 -11.14 -28.57
N ASP A 271 -20.35 -10.02 -28.86
CA ASP A 271 -20.05 -9.11 -29.97
C ASP A 271 -19.40 -7.79 -29.52
N LYS A 272 -18.82 -7.73 -28.32
CA LYS A 272 -18.29 -6.49 -27.71
C LYS A 272 -17.20 -5.76 -28.53
N TRP A 273 -16.52 -6.47 -29.44
CA TRP A 273 -15.54 -5.91 -30.37
C TRP A 273 -16.05 -5.77 -31.81
N SER A 274 -17.33 -6.06 -32.06
CA SER A 274 -17.99 -5.69 -33.32
C SER A 274 -18.22 -4.18 -33.38
N GLU A 275 -18.52 -3.64 -34.55
CA GLU A 275 -18.76 -2.18 -34.69
C GLU A 275 -19.82 -1.66 -33.71
N GLY A 276 -20.95 -2.36 -33.59
CA GLY A 276 -22.03 -2.01 -32.67
C GLY A 276 -21.65 -2.22 -31.20
N GLY A 277 -21.00 -3.34 -30.87
CA GLY A 277 -20.55 -3.63 -29.51
C GLY A 277 -19.47 -2.68 -29.02
N ALA A 278 -18.54 -2.30 -29.89
CA ALA A 278 -17.43 -1.41 -29.58
C ALA A 278 -17.90 0.03 -29.33
N ARG A 279 -18.97 0.48 -30.00
CA ARG A 279 -19.65 1.76 -29.68
C ARG A 279 -20.26 1.74 -28.28
N LEU A 280 -20.86 0.63 -27.86
CA LEU A 280 -21.38 0.47 -26.50
C LEU A 280 -20.23 0.44 -25.48
N LEU A 281 -19.12 -0.23 -25.81
CA LEU A 281 -17.91 -0.22 -24.98
C LEU A 281 -17.35 1.18 -24.82
N LYS A 282 -17.26 1.95 -25.91
CA LYS A 282 -16.84 3.36 -25.89
C LYS A 282 -17.74 4.19 -24.98
N ALA A 283 -19.06 4.05 -25.09
CA ALA A 283 -19.99 4.75 -24.21
C ALA A 283 -19.82 4.39 -22.72
N ALA A 284 -19.50 3.11 -22.42
CA ALA A 284 -19.20 2.67 -21.06
C ALA A 284 -17.88 3.28 -20.53
N ILE A 285 -16.85 3.33 -21.38
CA ILE A 285 -15.55 3.98 -21.08
C ILE A 285 -15.76 5.46 -20.80
N GLU A 286 -16.47 6.18 -21.65
CA GLU A 286 -16.73 7.62 -21.51
C GLU A 286 -17.51 7.96 -20.25
N ARG A 287 -18.57 7.21 -19.97
CA ARG A 287 -19.35 7.40 -18.74
C ARG A 287 -18.46 7.24 -17.50
N THR A 288 -17.61 6.21 -17.51
CA THR A 288 -16.68 5.94 -16.40
C THR A 288 -15.63 7.05 -16.28
N ALA A 289 -15.08 7.51 -17.41
CA ALA A 289 -14.12 8.61 -17.46
C ALA A 289 -14.71 9.92 -16.93
N LEU A 290 -15.95 10.27 -17.31
CA LEU A 290 -16.66 11.44 -16.80
C LEU A 290 -16.90 11.36 -15.28
N ALA A 291 -17.30 10.19 -14.78
CA ALA A 291 -17.48 9.98 -13.33
C ALA A 291 -16.15 10.10 -12.57
N LEU A 292 -15.05 9.60 -13.14
CA LEU A 292 -13.71 9.77 -12.57
C LEU A 292 -13.27 11.23 -12.56
N GLN A 293 -13.40 11.92 -13.68
CA GLN A 293 -13.02 13.32 -13.81
C GLN A 293 -13.77 14.19 -12.79
N ALA A 294 -15.09 14.02 -12.67
CA ALA A 294 -15.88 14.78 -11.69
C ALA A 294 -15.43 14.55 -10.24
N HIS A 295 -15.05 13.32 -9.89
CA HIS A 295 -14.55 13.00 -8.55
C HIS A 295 -13.12 13.52 -8.32
N MET A 296 -12.21 13.38 -9.29
CA MET A 296 -10.82 13.86 -9.18
C MET A 296 -10.76 15.39 -9.12
N ASP A 297 -11.50 16.09 -9.97
CA ASP A 297 -11.60 17.55 -9.99
C ASP A 297 -12.16 18.08 -8.67
N GLY A 298 -13.19 17.42 -8.14
CA GLY A 298 -13.77 17.78 -6.86
C GLY A 298 -12.79 17.56 -5.71
N LEU A 299 -12.04 16.46 -5.72
CA LEU A 299 -11.05 16.17 -4.67
C LEU A 299 -9.92 17.22 -4.69
N HIS A 300 -9.39 17.51 -5.88
CA HIS A 300 -8.38 18.56 -6.07
C HIS A 300 -8.90 19.91 -5.55
N ARG A 301 -10.10 20.33 -5.97
CA ARG A 301 -10.74 21.58 -5.54
C ARG A 301 -10.91 21.68 -4.03
N HIS A 302 -11.11 20.56 -3.36
CA HIS A 302 -11.26 20.55 -1.90
C HIS A 302 -9.94 20.51 -1.14
N VAL A 303 -8.91 19.86 -1.68
CA VAL A 303 -7.66 19.59 -0.97
C VAL A 303 -6.61 20.66 -1.24
N GLN A 304 -6.39 21.02 -2.52
CA GLN A 304 -5.33 21.95 -2.94
C GLN A 304 -5.40 23.31 -2.20
N PRO A 305 -6.57 24.00 -2.13
CA PRO A 305 -6.64 25.29 -1.43
C PRO A 305 -6.47 25.19 0.08
N LYS A 306 -6.65 24.00 0.68
CA LYS A 306 -6.38 23.78 2.10
C LYS A 306 -4.89 23.54 2.33
N ALA A 307 -4.25 22.78 1.45
CA ALA A 307 -2.81 22.54 1.49
C ALA A 307 -2.03 23.85 1.36
N GLU A 308 -2.40 24.71 0.41
CA GLU A 308 -1.78 26.02 0.20
C GLU A 308 -1.92 26.93 1.42
N ARG A 309 -3.13 27.03 2.00
CA ARG A 309 -3.36 27.85 3.20
C ARG A 309 -2.58 27.34 4.40
N LEU A 310 -2.62 26.03 4.67
CA LEU A 310 -1.88 25.45 5.78
C LEU A 310 -0.37 25.56 5.57
N GLY A 311 0.10 25.31 4.35
CA GLY A 311 1.50 25.43 3.97
C GLY A 311 2.04 26.84 4.13
N ALA A 312 1.25 27.87 3.80
CA ALA A 312 1.63 29.26 4.02
C ALA A 312 1.85 29.58 5.52
N GLU A 313 0.92 29.15 6.38
CA GLU A 313 1.04 29.33 7.85
C GLU A 313 2.24 28.57 8.42
N MET A 314 2.52 27.37 7.90
CA MET A 314 3.65 26.53 8.32
C MET A 314 4.98 26.91 7.68
N LYS A 315 5.00 27.89 6.76
CA LYS A 315 6.17 28.25 5.94
C LYS A 315 6.78 27.05 5.21
N ALA A 316 5.91 26.16 4.72
CA ALA A 316 6.33 25.02 3.91
C ALA A 316 6.89 25.49 2.56
N ASP A 317 7.87 24.76 2.03
CA ASP A 317 8.43 25.04 0.71
C ASP A 317 7.32 24.94 -0.37
N PRO A 318 7.12 25.97 -1.22
CA PRO A 318 6.15 25.94 -2.30
C PRO A 318 6.29 24.73 -3.23
N ALA A 319 7.49 24.15 -3.37
CA ALA A 319 7.72 22.95 -4.16
C ALA A 319 6.91 21.74 -3.66
N TYR A 320 6.64 21.64 -2.35
CA TYR A 320 5.81 20.57 -1.79
C TYR A 320 4.29 20.84 -1.92
N LEU A 321 3.91 22.08 -2.23
CA LEU A 321 2.49 22.50 -2.30
C LEU A 321 1.96 22.54 -3.73
N ALA A 322 2.81 22.84 -4.71
CA ALA A 322 2.41 23.13 -6.09
C ALA A 322 1.52 22.06 -6.73
N ASN A 323 1.78 20.77 -6.44
CA ASN A 323 1.03 19.65 -7.01
C ASN A 323 0.38 18.76 -5.94
N PHE A 324 0.13 19.29 -4.73
CA PHE A 324 -0.30 18.47 -3.60
C PHE A 324 -1.62 17.74 -3.90
N GLY A 325 -2.61 18.44 -4.46
CA GLY A 325 -3.90 17.89 -4.83
C GLY A 325 -3.77 16.80 -5.90
N GLU A 326 -2.93 16.98 -6.91
CA GLU A 326 -2.65 15.96 -7.92
C GLU A 326 -1.99 14.72 -7.30
N GLU A 327 -1.06 14.89 -6.36
CA GLU A 327 -0.45 13.76 -5.65
C GLU A 327 -1.48 12.99 -4.80
N VAL A 328 -2.42 13.70 -4.16
CA VAL A 328 -3.54 13.03 -3.47
C VAL A 328 -4.39 12.22 -4.46
N VAL A 329 -4.68 12.77 -5.65
CA VAL A 329 -5.43 12.04 -6.69
C VAL A 329 -4.65 10.82 -7.20
N ARG A 330 -3.35 10.96 -7.48
CA ARG A 330 -2.46 9.87 -7.92
C ARG A 330 -2.34 8.75 -6.89
N GLY A 331 -2.46 9.08 -5.61
CA GLY A 331 -2.49 8.13 -4.51
C GLY A 331 -3.71 7.19 -4.51
N LEU A 332 -4.77 7.51 -5.25
CA LEU A 332 -6.02 6.73 -5.22
C LEU A 332 -6.09 5.63 -6.29
N PRO A 333 -6.78 4.50 -6.00
CA PRO A 333 -7.05 3.44 -6.99
C PRO A 333 -7.81 3.93 -8.22
N SER A 334 -8.60 5.01 -8.10
CA SER A 334 -9.28 5.65 -9.23
C SER A 334 -8.31 6.18 -10.30
N PHE A 335 -7.06 6.51 -9.92
CA PHE A 335 -6.04 6.92 -10.88
C PHE A 335 -5.63 5.76 -11.80
N VAL A 336 -5.45 4.56 -11.24
CA VAL A 336 -5.18 3.34 -12.02
C VAL A 336 -6.30 3.04 -13.00
N LEU A 337 -7.56 3.25 -12.60
CA LEU A 337 -8.70 3.10 -13.51
C LEU A 337 -8.60 4.05 -14.70
N SER A 338 -8.17 5.30 -14.48
CA SER A 338 -8.01 6.26 -15.58
C SER A 338 -6.98 5.80 -16.62
N GLN A 339 -5.88 5.18 -16.18
CA GLN A 339 -4.86 4.61 -17.06
C GLN A 339 -5.39 3.42 -17.86
N LEU A 340 -6.16 2.53 -17.21
CA LEU A 340 -6.81 1.39 -17.88
C LEU A 340 -7.80 1.85 -18.94
N LEU A 341 -8.61 2.88 -18.64
CA LEU A 341 -9.53 3.46 -19.62
C LEU A 341 -8.80 4.12 -20.79
N ALA A 342 -7.68 4.81 -20.52
CA ALA A 342 -6.85 5.41 -21.57
C ALA A 342 -6.21 4.36 -22.49
N ALA A 343 -5.87 3.18 -21.97
CA ALA A 343 -5.39 2.05 -22.77
C ALA A 343 -6.52 1.38 -23.58
N LEU A 344 -7.74 1.32 -23.03
CA LEU A 344 -8.89 0.65 -23.65
C LEU A 344 -9.57 1.51 -24.73
N ASP A 345 -9.56 2.84 -24.58
CA ASP A 345 -10.26 3.79 -25.47
C ASP A 345 -9.85 3.65 -26.95
N PRO A 346 -8.55 3.62 -27.31
CA PRO A 346 -8.13 3.47 -28.70
C PRO A 346 -8.55 2.13 -29.32
N MET A 347 -8.61 1.06 -28.52
CA MET A 347 -9.04 -0.26 -28.97
C MET A 347 -10.53 -0.28 -29.31
N ALA A 348 -11.36 0.32 -28.44
CA ALA A 348 -12.79 0.47 -28.69
C ALA A 348 -13.06 1.36 -29.90
N ARG A 349 -12.34 2.49 -30.05
CA ARG A 349 -12.44 3.37 -31.23
C ARG A 349 -12.14 2.66 -32.53
N LYS A 350 -11.04 1.90 -32.57
CA LYS A 350 -10.63 1.12 -33.74
C LYS A 350 -11.67 0.08 -34.12
N ALA A 351 -12.19 -0.67 -33.15
CA ALA A 351 -13.21 -1.70 -33.38
C ALA A 351 -14.57 -1.10 -33.81
N GLY A 352 -14.93 0.08 -33.30
CA GLY A 352 -16.19 0.76 -33.61
C GLY A 352 -16.17 1.67 -34.84
N ASN A 353 -15.04 1.74 -35.55
CA ASN A 353 -14.81 2.66 -36.66
C ASN A 353 -15.14 4.13 -36.31
N MET A 354 -14.69 4.58 -35.13
CA MET A 354 -15.05 5.89 -34.55
C MET A 354 -14.00 7.00 -34.79
N GLY A 355 -13.04 6.77 -35.69
CA GLY A 355 -11.88 7.66 -35.88
C GLY A 355 -10.83 7.51 -34.76
N ALA A 356 -9.62 8.03 -35.00
CA ALA A 356 -8.54 8.05 -34.03
C ALA A 356 -8.84 9.00 -32.87
#